data_AF-A0A6I9ZC92-F1
#
_entry.id   AF-A0A6I9ZC92-F1
#
_cell.length_a   1.000
_cell.length_b   1.000
_cell.length_c   1.000
_cell.angle_alpha   90.00
_cell.angle_beta   90.00
_cell.angle_gamma   90.00
#
_symmetry.space_group_name_H-M   'P 1'
#
loop_
_entity.id
_entity.type
_entity.pdbx_description
1 polymer ?
#
loop_
_entity_poly.entity_id
_entity_poly.type
_entity_poly.pdbx_seq_one_letter_code
_entity_poly.pdbx_strand_id
1 'polypeptide(L)'
;MSVEADINGLRRVLDELTLSRADLEMQIENLKEELAYLKKNHEEEMTALRGQVGGEISVEMDAAPGIDLTKILADMREQYESLAEKNRRDAEQWFFSKTEELNREGAINTEQLQSGKTEITELRRTIQSLEIDLQSQLSTKAALEGTLADTEARYGTQLAQLQMLITGVEEQLAELRCDMERQNHEYRVLLDVKCRLEQEIATYRRLLEGEDAHMSSHYISQPVKEGPVTTRQIRTIFEEVQDGKVISSREQITQAAH
;
A
#
# COMPACT_ATOMS: atom_id res chain seq x y z
N MET A 1 -15.56 -38.79 25.50
CA MET A 1 -17.05 -38.76 25.44
C MET A 1 -17.64 -39.07 24.05
N SER A 2 -16.94 -38.90 22.92
CA SER A 2 -17.48 -39.30 21.59
C SER A 2 -17.69 -40.80 21.45
N VAL A 3 -16.68 -41.60 21.79
CA VAL A 3 -16.70 -43.06 21.55
C VAL A 3 -17.79 -43.78 22.38
N GLU A 4 -18.06 -43.35 23.61
CA GLU A 4 -19.14 -43.93 24.43
C GLU A 4 -20.53 -43.53 23.92
N ALA A 5 -20.68 -42.32 23.36
CA ALA A 5 -21.91 -41.90 22.71
C ALA A 5 -22.17 -42.73 21.43
N ASP A 6 -21.12 -42.99 20.65
CA ASP A 6 -21.18 -43.83 19.46
C ASP A 6 -21.53 -45.29 19.80
N ILE A 7 -20.95 -45.84 20.87
CA ILE A 7 -21.26 -47.20 21.36
C ILE A 7 -22.72 -47.31 21.82
N ASN A 8 -23.23 -46.32 22.54
CA ASN A 8 -24.62 -46.31 22.98
C ASN A 8 -25.59 -46.10 21.80
N GLY A 9 -25.22 -45.29 20.81
CA GLY A 9 -25.95 -45.14 19.56
C GLY A 9 -26.05 -46.46 18.78
N LEU A 10 -24.93 -47.16 18.62
CA LEU A 10 -24.87 -48.46 17.94
C LEU A 10 -25.69 -49.54 18.67
N ARG A 11 -25.69 -49.55 20.00
CA ARG A 11 -26.56 -50.45 20.78
C ARG A 11 -28.04 -50.18 20.53
N ARG A 12 -28.45 -48.90 20.49
CA ARG A 12 -29.84 -48.54 20.21
C ARG A 12 -30.27 -48.95 18.80
N VAL A 13 -29.39 -48.77 17.82
CA VAL A 13 -29.63 -49.20 16.44
C VAL A 13 -29.72 -50.73 16.36
N LEU A 14 -28.90 -51.46 17.13
CA LEU A 14 -28.97 -52.92 17.22
C LEU A 14 -30.30 -53.40 17.83
N ASP A 15 -30.78 -52.76 18.89
CA ASP A 15 -32.06 -53.10 19.52
C ASP A 15 -33.23 -52.82 18.56
N GLU A 16 -33.19 -51.71 17.82
CA GLU A 16 -34.19 -51.35 16.81
C GLU A 16 -34.19 -52.32 15.61
N LEU A 17 -32.99 -52.73 15.15
CA LEU A 17 -32.84 -53.80 14.14
C LEU A 17 -33.36 -55.15 14.66
N THR A 18 -33.17 -55.45 15.93
CA THR A 18 -33.64 -56.69 16.54
C THR A 18 -35.17 -56.73 16.62
N LEU A 19 -35.80 -55.61 17.00
CA LEU A 19 -37.27 -55.47 17.00
C LEU A 19 -37.86 -55.58 15.59
N SER A 20 -37.32 -54.83 14.63
CA SER A 20 -37.80 -54.89 13.24
C SER A 20 -37.64 -56.27 12.61
N ARG A 21 -36.56 -56.99 12.94
CA ARG A 21 -36.40 -58.38 12.53
C ARG A 21 -37.49 -59.28 13.11
N ALA A 22 -37.83 -59.14 14.39
CA ALA A 22 -38.88 -59.93 15.02
C ALA A 22 -40.26 -59.66 14.39
N ASP A 23 -40.58 -58.40 14.10
CA ASP A 23 -41.83 -58.03 13.42
C ASP A 23 -41.92 -58.62 12.01
N LEU A 24 -40.82 -58.59 11.25
CA LEU A 24 -40.75 -59.19 9.92
C LEU A 24 -40.86 -60.72 9.97
N GLU A 25 -40.23 -61.38 10.94
CA GLU A 25 -40.37 -62.83 11.16
C GLU A 25 -41.83 -63.20 11.46
N MET A 26 -42.54 -62.41 12.26
CA MET A 26 -43.97 -62.60 12.54
C MET A 26 -44.84 -62.41 11.30
N GLN A 27 -44.57 -61.38 10.48
CA GLN A 27 -45.30 -61.16 9.22
C GLN A 27 -45.09 -62.32 8.23
N ILE A 28 -43.87 -62.85 8.14
CA ILE A 28 -43.56 -63.99 7.29
C ILE A 28 -44.35 -65.22 7.73
N GLU A 29 -44.44 -65.47 9.04
CA GLU A 29 -45.16 -66.64 9.55
C GLU A 29 -46.68 -66.52 9.31
N ASN A 30 -47.26 -65.34 9.56
CA ASN A 30 -48.66 -65.08 9.24
C ASN A 30 -48.97 -65.29 7.75
N LEU A 31 -48.11 -64.80 6.85
CA LEU A 31 -48.28 -64.98 5.40
C LEU A 31 -48.16 -66.46 4.98
N LYS A 32 -47.32 -67.24 5.65
CA LYS A 32 -47.23 -68.70 5.40
C LYS A 32 -48.49 -69.42 5.85
N GLU A 33 -49.05 -69.06 7.00
CA GLU A 33 -50.32 -69.61 7.47
C GLU A 33 -51.47 -69.27 6.52
N GLU A 34 -51.55 -68.02 6.05
CA GLU A 34 -52.56 -67.58 5.09
C GLU A 34 -52.43 -68.33 3.76
N LEU A 35 -51.21 -68.52 3.25
CA LEU A 35 -50.94 -69.29 2.04
C LEU A 35 -51.33 -70.78 2.21
N ALA A 36 -51.05 -71.37 3.37
CA ALA A 36 -51.46 -72.73 3.68
C ALA A 36 -52.98 -72.87 3.74
N TYR A 37 -53.66 -71.91 4.36
CA TYR A 37 -55.13 -71.84 4.40
C TYR A 37 -55.74 -71.73 3.00
N LEU A 38 -55.21 -70.83 2.16
CA LEU A 38 -55.70 -70.62 0.80
C LEU A 38 -55.50 -71.86 -0.09
N LYS A 39 -54.34 -72.53 0.02
CA LYS A 39 -54.09 -73.80 -0.68
C LYS A 39 -55.06 -74.89 -0.28
N LYS A 40 -55.30 -75.05 1.03
CA LYS A 40 -56.25 -76.04 1.54
C LYS A 40 -57.68 -75.75 1.04
N ASN A 41 -58.11 -74.49 1.10
CA ASN A 41 -59.43 -74.09 0.59
C ASN A 41 -59.57 -74.35 -0.91
N HIS A 42 -58.54 -74.02 -1.69
CA HIS A 42 -58.54 -74.31 -3.12
C HIS A 42 -58.59 -75.82 -3.41
N GLU A 43 -57.88 -76.64 -2.64
CA GLU A 43 -57.89 -78.09 -2.79
C GLU A 43 -59.25 -78.70 -2.43
N GLU A 44 -59.92 -78.18 -1.39
CA GLU A 44 -61.30 -78.53 -1.03
C GLU A 44 -62.31 -78.11 -2.12
N GLU A 45 -62.20 -76.88 -2.64
CA GLU A 45 -63.05 -76.39 -3.74
C GLU A 45 -62.83 -77.18 -5.04
N MET A 46 -61.58 -77.48 -5.40
CA MET A 46 -61.25 -78.29 -6.57
C MET A 46 -61.77 -79.73 -6.41
N THR A 47 -61.74 -80.28 -5.20
CA THR A 47 -62.31 -81.60 -4.90
C THR A 47 -63.84 -81.59 -4.99
N ALA A 48 -64.50 -80.55 -4.48
CA ALA A 48 -65.94 -80.36 -4.61
C ALA A 48 -66.37 -80.21 -6.09
N LEU A 49 -65.65 -79.40 -6.87
CA LEU A 49 -65.88 -79.22 -8.30
C LEU A 49 -65.62 -80.49 -9.10
N ARG A 50 -64.59 -81.28 -8.76
CA ARG A 50 -64.37 -82.61 -9.36
C ARG A 50 -65.52 -83.57 -9.07
N GLY A 51 -66.13 -83.50 -7.88
CA GLY A 51 -67.33 -84.25 -7.55
C GLY A 51 -68.57 -83.81 -8.34
N GLN A 52 -68.62 -82.54 -8.76
CA GLN A 52 -69.74 -81.96 -9.52
C GLN A 52 -69.64 -82.18 -11.04
N VAL A 53 -68.44 -82.44 -11.58
CA VAL A 53 -68.19 -82.62 -13.03
C VAL A 53 -68.06 -84.11 -13.44
N GLY A 54 -68.60 -85.03 -12.64
CA GLY A 54 -68.75 -86.45 -13.00
C GLY A 54 -69.86 -86.76 -14.01
N GLY A 55 -70.14 -85.84 -14.94
CA GLY A 55 -71.14 -85.98 -15.99
C GLY A 55 -70.49 -85.83 -17.36
N GLU A 56 -70.20 -86.95 -18.01
CA GLU A 56 -69.71 -87.03 -19.38
C GLU A 56 -70.79 -86.50 -20.36
N ILE A 57 -70.56 -85.33 -20.96
CA ILE A 57 -71.40 -84.76 -22.01
C ILE A 57 -70.49 -84.31 -23.15
N SER A 58 -70.42 -85.12 -24.19
CA SER A 58 -69.82 -84.78 -25.48
C SER A 58 -70.82 -83.94 -26.30
N VAL A 59 -70.44 -82.73 -26.69
CA VAL A 59 -71.19 -81.88 -27.64
C VAL A 59 -70.18 -81.35 -28.66
N GLU A 60 -70.32 -81.82 -29.90
CA GLU A 60 -69.65 -81.25 -31.06
C GLU A 60 -70.37 -79.95 -31.47
N MET A 61 -69.62 -78.85 -31.58
CA MET A 61 -70.12 -77.55 -32.05
C MET A 61 -69.20 -77.03 -33.17
N ASP A 62 -69.82 -76.73 -34.30
CA ASP A 62 -69.26 -76.21 -35.55
C ASP A 62 -68.61 -74.81 -35.36
N ALA A 63 -67.41 -74.60 -35.91
CA ALA A 63 -66.60 -73.39 -35.68
C ALA A 63 -66.38 -72.59 -36.99
N ALA A 64 -66.82 -71.32 -36.98
CA ALA A 64 -66.52 -70.31 -38.00
C ALA A 64 -64.99 -70.10 -38.16
N PRO A 65 -64.49 -69.56 -39.31
CA PRO A 65 -63.06 -69.46 -39.57
C PRO A 65 -62.39 -68.64 -38.47
N GLY A 66 -61.48 -69.28 -37.74
CA GLY A 66 -60.82 -68.68 -36.59
C GLY A 66 -60.06 -67.42 -36.99
N ILE A 67 -60.22 -66.36 -36.20
CA ILE A 67 -59.34 -65.20 -36.20
C ILE A 67 -57.90 -65.72 -36.13
N ASP A 68 -57.05 -65.33 -37.09
CA ASP A 68 -55.65 -65.76 -37.13
C ASP A 68 -54.85 -65.05 -36.04
N LEU A 69 -54.92 -65.60 -34.84
CA LEU A 69 -54.19 -65.17 -33.65
C LEU A 69 -52.69 -65.10 -33.90
N THR A 70 -52.15 -65.94 -34.79
CA THR A 70 -50.73 -65.97 -35.14
C THR A 70 -50.29 -64.65 -35.77
N LYS A 71 -51.11 -64.10 -36.68
CA LYS A 71 -50.85 -62.81 -37.31
C LYS A 71 -50.96 -61.65 -36.31
N ILE A 72 -51.98 -61.65 -35.46
CA ILE A 72 -52.16 -60.61 -34.43
C ILE A 72 -51.01 -60.63 -33.41
N LEU A 73 -50.54 -61.82 -33.01
CA LEU A 73 -49.38 -61.98 -32.13
C LEU A 73 -48.08 -61.51 -32.80
N ALA A 74 -47.92 -61.76 -34.11
CA ALA A 74 -46.78 -61.27 -34.88
C ALA A 74 -46.78 -59.73 -35.00
N ASP A 75 -47.93 -59.13 -35.34
CA ASP A 75 -48.09 -57.68 -35.44
C ASP A 75 -47.86 -56.99 -34.08
N MET A 76 -48.38 -57.56 -32.99
CA MET A 76 -48.11 -57.09 -31.62
C MET A 76 -46.61 -57.15 -31.30
N ARG A 77 -45.93 -58.23 -31.67
CA ARG A 77 -44.50 -58.40 -31.44
C ARG A 77 -43.69 -57.36 -32.21
N GLU A 78 -44.03 -57.12 -33.48
CA GLU A 78 -43.38 -56.10 -34.31
C GLU A 78 -43.56 -54.69 -33.74
N GLN A 79 -44.76 -54.36 -33.23
CA GLN A 79 -45.01 -53.09 -32.56
C GLN A 79 -44.17 -52.92 -31.29
N TYR A 80 -44.09 -53.96 -30.45
CA TYR A 80 -43.26 -53.93 -29.25
C TYR A 80 -41.76 -53.81 -29.57
N GLU A 81 -41.30 -54.52 -30.59
CA GLU A 81 -39.90 -54.47 -31.03
C GLU A 81 -39.55 -53.09 -31.61
N SER A 82 -40.44 -52.49 -32.39
CA SER A 82 -40.32 -51.11 -32.86
C SER A 82 -40.28 -50.10 -31.70
N LEU A 83 -41.15 -50.26 -30.70
CA LEU A 83 -41.18 -49.40 -29.52
C LEU A 83 -39.92 -49.55 -28.67
N ALA A 84 -39.43 -50.78 -28.48
CA ALA A 84 -38.20 -51.06 -27.74
C ALA A 84 -36.97 -50.49 -28.48
N GLU A 85 -36.90 -50.65 -29.80
CA GLU A 85 -35.83 -50.10 -30.64
C GLU A 85 -35.83 -48.56 -30.61
N LYS A 86 -37.01 -47.94 -30.66
CA LYS A 86 -37.17 -46.49 -30.52
C LYS A 86 -36.75 -46.01 -29.13
N ASN A 87 -37.21 -46.68 -28.07
CA ASN A 87 -36.83 -46.34 -26.70
C ASN A 87 -35.31 -46.46 -26.50
N ARG A 88 -34.68 -47.50 -27.04
CA ARG A 88 -33.23 -47.68 -27.02
C ARG A 88 -32.50 -46.53 -27.71
N ARG A 89 -32.92 -46.13 -28.92
CA ARG A 89 -32.34 -44.99 -29.63
C ARG A 89 -32.52 -43.67 -28.89
N ASP A 90 -33.71 -43.43 -28.35
CA ASP A 90 -34.01 -42.21 -27.61
C ASP A 90 -33.17 -42.13 -26.33
N ALA A 91 -32.98 -43.25 -25.63
CA ALA A 91 -32.09 -43.34 -24.49
C ALA A 91 -30.61 -43.10 -24.87
N GLU A 92 -30.12 -43.73 -25.94
CA GLU A 92 -28.75 -43.53 -26.44
C GLU A 92 -28.51 -42.06 -26.82
N GLN A 93 -29.43 -41.42 -27.54
CA GLN A 93 -29.35 -39.99 -27.89
C GLN A 93 -29.37 -39.10 -26.64
N TRP A 94 -30.23 -39.41 -25.67
CA TRP A 94 -30.28 -38.67 -24.41
C TRP A 94 -28.97 -38.78 -23.63
N PHE A 95 -28.41 -40.00 -23.52
CA PHE A 95 -27.11 -40.22 -22.87
C PHE A 95 -25.98 -39.50 -23.62
N PHE A 96 -25.96 -39.56 -24.94
CA PHE A 96 -24.95 -38.88 -25.75
C PHE A 96 -25.03 -37.36 -25.55
N SER A 97 -26.22 -36.78 -25.66
CA SER A 97 -26.44 -35.35 -25.44
C SER A 97 -26.03 -34.91 -24.03
N LYS A 98 -26.37 -35.68 -23.00
CA LYS A 98 -25.95 -35.37 -21.62
C LYS A 98 -24.45 -35.50 -21.41
N THR A 99 -23.82 -36.49 -22.03
CA THR A 99 -22.36 -36.69 -21.95
C THR A 99 -21.61 -35.57 -22.67
N GLU A 100 -22.12 -35.12 -23.82
CA GLU A 100 -21.58 -33.99 -24.57
C GLU A 100 -21.70 -32.68 -23.79
N GLU A 101 -22.86 -32.42 -23.18
CA GLU A 101 -23.08 -31.25 -22.31
C GLU A 101 -22.11 -31.25 -21.12
N LEU A 102 -21.97 -32.39 -20.43
CA LEU A 102 -21.05 -32.53 -19.31
C LEU A 102 -19.58 -32.34 -19.73
N ASN A 103 -19.17 -32.89 -20.88
CA ASN A 103 -17.83 -32.67 -21.42
C ASN A 103 -17.59 -31.20 -21.76
N ARG A 104 -18.57 -30.54 -22.37
CA ARG A 104 -18.49 -29.11 -22.69
C ARG A 104 -18.37 -28.27 -21.43
N GLU A 105 -19.17 -28.55 -20.40
CA GLU A 105 -19.08 -27.85 -19.11
C GLU A 105 -17.74 -28.11 -18.43
N GLY A 106 -17.25 -29.36 -18.44
CA GLY A 106 -15.94 -29.72 -17.93
C GLY A 106 -14.79 -28.99 -18.63
N ALA A 107 -14.87 -28.84 -19.96
CA ALA A 107 -13.90 -28.09 -20.75
C ALA A 107 -13.91 -26.59 -20.39
N ILE A 108 -15.10 -25.98 -20.30
CA ILE A 108 -15.25 -24.56 -19.93
C ILE A 108 -14.72 -24.30 -18.52
N ASN A 109 -15.08 -25.14 -17.55
CA ASN A 109 -14.62 -25.01 -16.18
C ASN A 109 -13.09 -25.17 -16.09
N THR A 110 -12.52 -26.13 -16.83
CA THR A 110 -11.06 -26.29 -16.92
C THR A 110 -10.40 -25.06 -17.51
N GLU A 111 -10.95 -24.49 -18.59
CA GLU A 111 -10.44 -23.25 -19.21
C GLU A 111 -10.51 -22.07 -18.25
N GLN A 112 -11.63 -21.87 -17.56
CA GLN A 112 -11.78 -20.83 -16.53
C GLN A 112 -10.82 -21.00 -15.36
N LEU A 113 -10.57 -22.25 -14.94
CA LEU A 113 -9.61 -22.54 -13.90
C LEU A 113 -8.17 -22.23 -14.36
N GLN A 114 -7.82 -22.55 -15.61
CA GLN A 114 -6.51 -22.20 -16.16
C GLN A 114 -6.35 -20.69 -16.31
N SER A 115 -7.35 -19.97 -16.80
CA SER A 115 -7.30 -18.51 -16.94
C SER A 115 -7.17 -17.80 -15.58
N GLY A 116 -7.94 -18.24 -14.57
CA GLY A 116 -7.81 -17.73 -13.20
C GLY A 116 -6.43 -18.03 -12.60
N LYS A 117 -5.87 -19.21 -12.89
CA LYS A 117 -4.50 -19.55 -12.45
C LYS A 117 -3.46 -18.65 -13.12
N THR A 118 -3.58 -18.37 -14.42
CA THR A 118 -2.66 -17.45 -15.12
C THR A 118 -2.77 -16.03 -14.58
N GLU A 119 -3.98 -15.54 -14.34
CA GLU A 119 -4.22 -14.21 -13.76
C GLU A 119 -3.59 -14.10 -12.36
N ILE A 120 -3.75 -15.11 -11.51
CA ILE A 120 -3.10 -15.16 -10.19
C ILE A 120 -1.57 -15.11 -10.33
N THR A 121 -0.99 -15.86 -11.28
CA THR A 121 0.47 -15.84 -11.48
C THR A 121 0.97 -14.49 -12.01
N GLU A 122 0.21 -13.85 -12.87
CA GLU A 122 0.53 -12.52 -13.39
C GLU A 122 0.45 -11.47 -12.27
N LEU A 123 -0.63 -11.48 -11.47
CA LEU A 123 -0.78 -10.59 -10.31
C LEU A 123 0.33 -10.80 -9.28
N ARG A 124 0.76 -12.05 -9.03
CA ARG A 124 1.93 -12.30 -8.16
C ARG A 124 3.21 -11.71 -8.74
N ARG A 125 3.40 -11.82 -10.06
CA ARG A 125 4.57 -11.24 -10.75
C ARG A 125 4.55 -9.72 -10.69
N THR A 126 3.39 -9.08 -10.86
CA THR A 126 3.26 -7.62 -10.76
C THR A 126 3.51 -7.13 -9.34
N ILE A 127 3.00 -7.82 -8.31
CA ILE A 127 3.30 -7.52 -6.91
C ILE A 127 4.81 -7.57 -6.65
N GLN A 128 5.48 -8.65 -7.05
CA GLN A 128 6.93 -8.78 -6.87
C GLN A 128 7.71 -7.67 -7.59
N SER A 129 7.29 -7.30 -8.81
CA SER A 129 7.91 -6.19 -9.54
C SER A 129 7.74 -4.86 -8.79
N LEU A 130 6.54 -4.57 -8.29
CA LEU A 130 6.25 -3.35 -7.53
C LEU A 130 7.00 -3.32 -6.19
N GLU A 131 7.18 -4.46 -5.52
CA GLU A 131 7.97 -4.56 -4.30
C GLU A 131 9.46 -4.26 -4.57
N ILE A 132 10.01 -4.77 -5.68
CA ILE A 132 11.38 -4.48 -6.12
C ILE A 132 11.52 -3.00 -6.45
N ASP A 133 10.57 -2.43 -7.19
CA ASP A 133 10.56 -1.01 -7.54
C ASP A 133 10.49 -0.15 -6.28
N LEU A 134 9.62 -0.48 -5.33
CA LEU A 134 9.51 0.21 -4.04
C LEU A 134 10.84 0.16 -3.28
N GLN A 135 11.45 -1.02 -3.18
CA GLN A 135 12.73 -1.18 -2.48
C GLN A 135 13.86 -0.40 -3.17
N SER A 136 13.88 -0.39 -4.51
CA SER A 136 14.79 0.43 -5.30
C SER A 136 14.60 1.92 -4.99
N GLN A 137 13.36 2.42 -5.00
CA GLN A 137 13.07 3.82 -4.68
C GLN A 137 13.41 4.19 -3.22
N LEU A 138 13.22 3.29 -2.27
CA LEU A 138 13.66 3.52 -0.89
C LEU A 138 15.19 3.62 -0.79
N SER A 139 15.92 2.79 -1.54
CA SER A 139 17.37 2.84 -1.59
C SER A 139 17.90 4.13 -2.25
N THR A 140 17.27 4.59 -3.34
CA THR A 140 17.65 5.83 -4.00
C THR A 140 17.33 7.03 -3.12
N LYS A 141 16.18 7.03 -2.46
CA LYS A 141 15.82 8.06 -1.47
C LYS A 141 16.87 8.14 -0.36
N ALA A 142 17.21 7.01 0.26
CA ALA A 142 18.20 6.98 1.34
C ALA A 142 19.58 7.47 0.87
N ALA A 143 19.99 7.12 -0.35
CA ALA A 143 21.23 7.61 -0.93
C ALA A 143 21.19 9.13 -1.15
N LEU A 144 20.10 9.67 -1.67
CA LEU A 144 19.93 11.12 -1.89
C LEU A 144 19.91 11.88 -0.56
N GLU A 145 19.16 11.40 0.43
CA GLU A 145 19.14 11.99 1.79
C GLU A 145 20.54 11.98 2.41
N GLY A 146 21.30 10.88 2.24
CA GLY A 146 22.69 10.81 2.66
C GLY A 146 23.58 11.84 1.97
N THR A 147 23.48 11.97 0.64
CA THR A 147 24.25 12.99 -0.10
C THR A 147 23.88 14.42 0.28
N LEU A 148 22.61 14.67 0.58
CA LEU A 148 22.14 15.98 1.04
C LEU A 148 22.71 16.31 2.43
N ALA A 149 22.65 15.36 3.37
CA ALA A 149 23.23 15.56 4.70
C ALA A 149 24.75 15.79 4.63
N ASP A 150 25.46 15.06 3.76
CA ASP A 150 26.90 15.24 3.54
C ASP A 150 27.22 16.61 2.94
N THR A 151 26.43 17.09 1.96
CA THR A 151 26.65 18.42 1.37
C THR A 151 26.33 19.53 2.36
N GLU A 152 25.23 19.44 3.09
CA GLU A 152 24.87 20.38 4.16
C GLU A 152 25.95 20.45 5.22
N ALA A 153 26.48 19.32 5.67
CA ALA A 153 27.59 19.28 6.63
C ALA A 153 28.87 19.93 6.08
N ARG A 154 29.22 19.65 4.82
CA ARG A 154 30.36 20.30 4.15
C ARG A 154 30.18 21.81 4.05
N TYR A 155 29.02 22.29 3.62
CA TYR A 155 28.77 23.73 3.52
C TYR A 155 28.69 24.38 4.90
N GLY A 156 28.12 23.70 5.91
CA GLY A 156 28.12 24.16 7.30
C GLY A 156 29.54 24.34 7.84
N THR A 157 30.45 23.40 7.59
CA THR A 157 31.85 23.55 7.99
C THR A 157 32.57 24.66 7.23
N GLN A 158 32.34 24.82 5.93
CA GLN A 158 32.90 25.92 5.15
C GLN A 158 32.42 27.28 5.64
N LEU A 159 31.12 27.41 5.95
CA LEU A 159 30.54 28.63 6.48
C LEU A 159 31.13 28.97 7.86
N ALA A 160 31.29 27.97 8.73
CA ALA A 160 31.94 28.16 10.03
C ALA A 160 33.40 28.63 9.88
N GLN A 161 34.16 28.06 8.94
CA GLN A 161 35.52 28.49 8.65
C GLN A 161 35.58 29.95 8.16
N LEU A 162 34.68 30.33 7.24
CA LEU A 162 34.59 31.71 6.76
C LEU A 162 34.19 32.67 7.89
N GLN A 163 33.25 32.29 8.75
CA GLN A 163 32.85 33.08 9.91
C GLN A 163 34.02 33.30 10.88
N MET A 164 34.84 32.28 11.12
CA MET A 164 36.04 32.40 11.94
C MET A 164 37.06 33.37 11.32
N LEU A 165 37.25 33.32 10.00
CA LEU A 165 38.13 34.26 9.30
C LEU A 165 37.62 35.70 9.40
N ILE A 166 36.32 35.92 9.18
CA ILE A 166 35.70 37.24 9.30
C ILE A 166 35.90 37.78 10.72
N THR A 167 35.56 36.98 11.72
CA THR A 167 35.70 37.36 13.14
C THR A 167 37.14 37.72 13.47
N GLY A 168 38.12 36.92 13.02
CA GLY A 168 39.54 37.21 13.25
C GLY A 168 40.01 38.51 12.57
N VAL A 169 39.51 38.83 11.38
CA VAL A 169 39.83 40.10 10.70
C VAL A 169 39.13 41.28 11.39
N GLU A 170 37.90 41.12 11.85
CA GLU A 170 37.17 42.14 12.61
C GLU A 170 37.89 42.46 13.94
N GLU A 171 38.38 41.43 14.64
CA GLU A 171 39.19 41.56 15.85
C GLU A 171 40.49 42.34 15.57
N GLN A 172 41.26 41.94 14.55
CA GLN A 172 42.48 42.65 14.14
C GLN A 172 42.22 44.12 13.79
N LEU A 173 41.10 44.40 13.13
CA LEU A 173 40.70 45.75 12.76
C LEU A 173 40.28 46.57 14.00
N ALA A 174 39.63 45.95 14.98
CA ALA A 174 39.31 46.58 16.26
C ALA A 174 40.56 46.90 17.08
N GLU A 175 41.52 45.97 17.15
CA GLU A 175 42.82 46.16 17.80
C GLU A 175 43.59 47.32 17.16
N LEU A 176 43.72 47.33 15.83
CA LEU A 176 44.41 48.40 15.11
C LEU A 176 43.78 49.77 15.33
N ARG A 177 42.44 49.85 15.37
CA ARG A 177 41.73 51.10 15.70
C ARG A 177 42.06 51.58 17.10
N CYS A 178 42.02 50.68 18.09
CA CYS A 178 42.40 51.01 19.48
C CYS A 178 43.84 51.52 19.57
N ASP A 179 44.77 50.85 18.90
CA ASP A 179 46.18 51.28 18.85
C ASP A 179 46.36 52.63 18.16
N MET A 180 45.65 52.89 17.06
CA MET A 180 45.66 54.19 16.39
C MET A 180 45.13 55.31 17.27
N GLU A 181 44.03 55.07 17.99
CA GLU A 181 43.46 56.03 18.94
C GLU A 181 44.43 56.33 20.09
N ARG A 182 45.06 55.30 20.65
CA ARG A 182 46.09 55.43 21.67
C ARG A 182 47.29 56.23 21.16
N GLN A 183 47.84 55.87 20.00
CA GLN A 183 48.95 56.61 19.39
C GLN A 183 48.57 58.07 19.14
N ASN A 184 47.37 58.34 18.62
CA ASN A 184 46.90 59.70 18.39
C ASN A 184 46.81 60.51 19.69
N HIS A 185 46.41 59.88 20.79
CA HIS A 185 46.42 60.51 22.11
C HIS A 185 47.84 60.82 22.59
N GLU A 186 48.76 59.85 22.50
CA GLU A 186 50.19 60.04 22.83
C GLU A 186 50.82 61.17 22.00
N TYR A 187 50.53 61.23 20.69
CA TYR A 187 50.98 62.30 19.81
C TYR A 187 50.44 63.68 20.23
N ARG A 188 49.16 63.77 20.63
CA ARG A 188 48.58 65.02 21.14
C ARG A 188 49.27 65.51 22.40
N VAL A 189 49.55 64.61 23.34
CA VAL A 189 50.30 64.93 24.56
C VAL A 189 51.71 65.41 24.25
N LEU A 190 52.42 64.72 23.33
CA LEU A 190 53.76 65.13 22.93
C LEU A 190 53.77 66.50 22.24
N LEU A 191 52.77 66.78 21.39
CA LEU A 191 52.61 68.07 20.74
C LEU A 191 52.39 69.20 21.76
N ASP A 192 51.58 68.98 22.78
CA ASP A 192 51.34 69.95 23.86
C ASP A 192 52.64 70.26 24.62
N VAL A 193 53.40 69.22 25.00
CA VAL A 193 54.72 69.39 25.64
C VAL A 193 55.69 70.16 24.73
N LYS A 194 55.72 69.83 23.43
CA LYS A 194 56.56 70.50 22.45
C LYS A 194 56.18 71.99 22.31
N CYS A 195 54.89 72.31 22.24
CA CYS A 195 54.41 73.69 22.23
C CYS A 195 54.82 74.46 23.50
N ARG A 196 54.71 73.83 24.68
CA ARG A 196 55.16 74.44 25.95
C ARG A 196 56.67 74.70 25.96
N LEU A 197 57.47 73.73 25.52
CA LEU A 197 58.93 73.90 25.41
C LEU A 197 59.31 74.99 24.40
N GLU A 198 58.60 75.11 23.29
CA GLU A 198 58.82 76.20 22.32
C GLU A 198 58.52 77.58 22.93
N GLN A 199 57.48 77.69 23.76
CA GLN A 199 57.19 78.91 24.52
C GLN A 199 58.31 79.22 25.52
N GLU A 200 58.77 78.23 26.29
CA GLU A 200 59.90 78.39 27.21
C GLU A 200 61.16 78.86 26.48
N ILE A 201 61.53 78.23 25.36
CA ILE A 201 62.67 78.66 24.52
C ILE A 201 62.50 80.10 24.03
N ALA A 202 61.29 80.49 23.60
CA ALA A 202 61.03 81.86 23.17
C ALA A 202 61.19 82.86 24.32
N THR A 203 60.78 82.51 25.54
CA THR A 203 61.03 83.35 26.72
C THR A 203 62.51 83.43 27.07
N TYR A 204 63.24 82.31 27.03
CA TYR A 204 64.68 82.30 27.26
C TYR A 204 65.42 83.15 26.23
N ARG A 205 65.07 83.07 24.94
CA ARG A 205 65.66 83.93 23.88
C ARG A 205 65.44 85.41 24.17
N ARG A 206 64.23 85.82 24.55
CA ARG A 206 63.91 87.21 24.92
C ARG A 206 64.75 87.72 26.10
N LEU A 207 64.94 86.88 27.12
CA LEU A 207 65.78 87.19 28.27
C LEU A 207 67.27 87.32 27.90
N LEU A 208 67.78 86.49 26.98
CA LEU A 208 69.17 86.55 26.51
C LEU A 208 69.41 87.71 25.51
N GLU A 209 68.42 88.06 24.70
CA GLU A 209 68.48 89.16 23.72
C GLU A 209 68.36 90.55 24.38
N GLY A 210 68.12 90.61 25.70
CA GLY A 210 68.25 91.84 26.48
C GLY A 210 67.07 92.81 26.32
N GLU A 211 65.84 92.31 26.28
CA GLU A 211 64.63 93.16 26.36
C GLU A 211 64.29 93.52 27.82
N ASP A 212 65.20 94.30 28.43
CA ASP A 212 64.93 95.23 29.54
C ASP A 212 65.26 96.67 29.09
N ALA A 213 64.89 97.00 27.86
CA ALA A 213 64.83 98.38 27.39
C ALA A 213 63.64 98.58 26.45
N HIS A 214 62.67 99.35 26.96
CA HIS A 214 61.59 100.03 26.24
C HIS A 214 60.22 99.32 26.20
N MET A 215 59.45 99.58 27.25
CA MET A 215 58.06 100.02 27.16
C MET A 215 57.76 100.71 25.81
N SER A 216 57.01 100.05 24.92
CA SER A 216 56.19 100.72 23.90
C SER A 216 55.23 99.73 23.25
N SER A 217 53.94 99.86 23.60
CA SER A 217 52.81 99.87 22.65
C SER A 217 53.00 99.10 21.35
N HIS A 218 52.26 98.01 21.14
CA HIS A 218 50.99 98.07 20.40
C HIS A 218 50.41 96.67 20.23
N TYR A 219 49.11 96.59 20.44
CA TYR A 219 48.18 95.57 19.96
C TYR A 219 48.59 94.91 18.65
N ILE A 220 48.46 93.57 18.58
CA ILE A 220 47.83 92.88 17.45
C ILE A 220 47.31 91.53 18.00
N SER A 221 46.00 91.47 18.19
CA SER A 221 45.25 90.21 18.08
C SER A 221 45.42 89.69 16.66
N GLN A 222 45.83 88.43 16.50
CA GLN A 222 45.62 87.71 15.25
C GLN A 222 44.69 86.52 15.47
N PRO A 223 43.78 86.29 14.51
CA PRO A 223 42.60 85.49 14.70
C PRO A 223 42.94 84.00 14.62
N VAL A 224 42.24 83.23 15.46
CA VAL A 224 42.05 81.80 15.28
C VAL A 224 41.40 81.59 13.91
N LYS A 225 42.16 81.11 12.93
CA LYS A 225 41.57 80.58 11.70
C LYS A 225 40.95 79.23 12.05
N GLU A 226 39.64 79.24 12.24
CA GLU A 226 38.83 78.02 12.19
C GLU A 226 39.15 77.29 10.89
N GLY A 227 39.61 76.04 11.01
CA GLY A 227 39.81 75.16 9.87
C GLY A 227 38.47 74.91 9.14
N PRO A 228 38.51 74.53 7.86
CA PRO A 228 37.29 74.29 7.09
C PRO A 228 36.44 73.21 7.78
N VAL A 229 35.22 73.57 8.19
CA VAL A 229 34.21 72.62 8.64
C VAL A 229 33.97 71.63 7.51
N THR A 230 34.52 70.42 7.66
CA THR A 230 34.40 69.36 6.67
C THR A 230 33.09 68.65 6.94
N THR A 231 32.02 69.00 6.21
CA THR A 231 30.72 68.34 6.34
C THR A 231 30.82 66.90 5.83
N ARG A 232 30.78 65.93 6.74
CA ARG A 232 30.80 64.51 6.41
C ARG A 232 29.44 64.08 5.86
N GLN A 233 29.37 63.82 4.56
CA GLN A 233 28.20 63.20 3.94
C GLN A 233 28.31 61.68 4.02
N ILE A 234 27.33 61.02 4.65
CA ILE A 234 27.26 59.55 4.71
C ILE A 234 26.30 59.10 3.62
N ARG A 235 26.84 58.40 2.62
CA ARG A 235 26.07 57.71 1.58
C ARG A 235 25.82 56.28 2.02
N THR A 236 24.56 55.94 2.24
CA THR A 236 24.15 54.57 2.53
C THR A 236 23.45 54.02 1.29
N ILE A 237 24.00 52.93 0.75
CA ILE A 237 23.47 52.25 -0.43
C ILE A 237 22.73 51.02 0.08
N PHE A 238 21.44 50.93 -0.22
CA PHE A 238 20.63 49.75 0.06
C PHE A 238 20.50 48.93 -1.22
N GLU A 239 21.03 47.71 -1.19
CA GLU A 239 20.91 46.75 -2.28
C GLU A 239 20.04 45.59 -1.83
N GLU A 240 19.00 45.30 -2.60
CA GLU A 240 18.15 44.13 -2.41
C GLU A 240 18.60 43.03 -3.37
N VAL A 241 19.02 41.89 -2.81
CA VAL A 241 19.59 40.76 -3.56
C VAL A 241 18.70 39.54 -3.38
N GLN A 242 18.22 38.99 -4.49
CA GLN A 242 17.50 37.71 -4.55
C GLN A 242 18.23 36.80 -5.55
N ASP A 243 18.53 35.56 -5.13
CA ASP A 243 19.30 34.57 -5.91
C ASP A 243 20.62 35.11 -6.51
N GLY A 244 21.36 35.91 -5.73
CA GLY A 244 22.69 36.40 -6.12
C GLY A 244 22.69 37.48 -7.22
N LYS A 245 21.52 38.01 -7.59
CA LYS A 245 21.41 39.13 -8.54
C LYS A 245 20.77 40.34 -7.86
N VAL A 246 21.41 41.51 -7.98
CA VAL A 246 20.90 42.77 -7.41
C VAL A 246 19.67 43.20 -8.21
N ILE A 247 18.50 43.23 -7.57
CA ILE A 247 17.21 43.53 -8.20
C ILE A 247 16.75 44.98 -7.99
N SER A 248 17.29 45.67 -6.98
CA SER A 248 16.97 47.07 -6.68
C SER A 248 18.12 47.73 -5.92
N SER A 249 18.49 48.96 -6.31
CA SER A 249 19.50 49.77 -5.63
C SER A 249 18.93 51.16 -5.34
N ARG A 250 18.94 51.56 -4.06
CA ARG A 250 18.49 52.88 -3.62
C ARG A 250 19.58 53.55 -2.78
N GLU A 251 20.04 54.71 -3.23
CA GLU A 251 21.01 55.55 -2.52
C GLU A 251 20.28 56.56 -1.63
N GLN A 252 20.64 56.63 -0.35
CA GLN A 252 20.17 57.66 0.57
C GLN A 252 21.37 58.44 1.12
N ILE A 253 21.36 59.75 0.89
CA ILE A 253 22.40 60.68 1.35
C ILE A 253 21.88 61.37 2.60
N THR A 254 22.57 61.17 3.73
CA THR A 254 22.24 61.85 4.99
C THR A 254 23.40 62.77 5.35
N GLN A 255 23.10 64.07 5.45
CA GLN A 255 24.08 65.09 5.81
C GLN A 255 23.97 65.32 7.32
N ALA A 256 24.97 64.87 8.08
CA ALA A 256 25.08 65.23 9.48
C ALA A 256 25.75 66.61 9.56
N ALA A 257 25.01 67.61 10.03
CA ALA A 257 25.57 68.89 10.42
C ALA A 257 26.29 68.70 11.76
N HIS A 258 27.55 69.14 11.83
CA HIS A 258 28.35 69.15 13.05
C HIS A 258 28.43 70.55 13.61
#